data_AF-A0A6L4A8U1-F1
#
_entry.id   AF-A0A6L4A8U1-F1
#
_cell.length_a   1.000
_cell.length_b   1.000
_cell.length_c   1.000
_cell.angle_alpha   90.00
_cell.angle_beta   90.00
_cell.angle_gamma   90.00
#
_symmetry.space_group_name_H-M   'P 1'
#
loop_
_entity.id
_entity.type
_entity.pdbx_description
1 polymer ?
#
loop_
_entity_poly.entity_id
_entity_poly.type
_entity_poly.pdbx_seq_one_letter_code
_entity_poly.pdbx_strand_id
1 'polypeptide(L)'
;DPNGVVALKPKGITRPEDLVGKEILFLSPQAVWDLFLHINHIDPNDVTIVTPPDGGLSENIMPFITGQVDAIVGPVYEFAKPLTAFDLEHDTIVFYDYGLQIYPNVVFTTQQFIEERPDVVQHFVNAMLRGLHYAVEQPKATAEWFVEHYDEFLLPEMLAFQDETMAAIVPLIDIGTSEIGMMEADVWQQVHEGMVELGLLDISTAPGDAYTLEFLNAYYRVNP
;
A
#
# COMPACT_ATOMS: atom_id res chain seq x y z
N ASP A 1 -3.80 -1.85 -1.90
CA ASP A 1 -3.61 -2.69 -0.71
C ASP A 1 -2.92 -1.85 0.35
N PRO A 2 -3.53 -1.60 1.52
CA PRO A 2 -2.88 -0.86 2.60
C PRO A 2 -1.72 -1.67 3.19
N ASN A 3 -0.70 -0.96 3.68
CA ASN A 3 0.36 -1.60 4.45
C ASN A 3 -0.12 -1.91 5.88
N GLY A 4 0.39 -3.01 6.42
CA GLY A 4 0.08 -3.46 7.76
C GLY A 4 0.88 -4.68 8.18
N VAL A 5 0.54 -5.21 9.34
CA VAL A 5 1.03 -6.50 9.83
C VAL A 5 -0.09 -7.52 9.71
N VAL A 6 0.22 -8.70 9.18
CA VAL A 6 -0.66 -9.88 9.22
C VAL A 6 -0.02 -10.89 10.16
N ALA A 7 -0.79 -11.35 11.15
CA ALA A 7 -0.32 -12.30 12.15
C ALA A 7 -1.22 -13.53 12.19
N LEU A 8 -0.62 -14.71 12.38
CA LEU A 8 -1.40 -15.92 12.64
C LEU A 8 -2.09 -15.77 14.00
N LYS A 9 -3.39 -16.08 14.06
CA LYS A 9 -4.20 -15.88 15.28
C LYS A 9 -3.64 -16.55 16.55
N PRO A 10 -3.03 -17.75 16.49
CA PRO A 10 -2.38 -18.35 17.66
C PRO A 10 -1.22 -17.54 18.26
N LYS A 11 -0.66 -16.58 17.52
CA LYS A 11 0.45 -15.72 17.98
C LYS A 11 -0.04 -14.57 18.87
N GLY A 12 -1.35 -14.29 18.87
CA GLY A 12 -1.98 -13.29 19.73
C GLY A 12 -1.52 -11.85 19.47
N ILE A 13 -1.21 -11.52 18.21
CA ILE A 13 -0.78 -10.18 17.80
C ILE A 13 -1.98 -9.48 17.19
N THR A 14 -2.59 -8.56 17.93
CA THR A 14 -3.86 -7.90 17.52
C THR A 14 -3.77 -6.38 17.48
N ARG A 15 -2.70 -5.81 18.04
CA ARG A 15 -2.42 -4.38 18.12
C ARG A 15 -0.90 -4.14 18.13
N PRO A 16 -0.43 -2.91 17.84
CA PRO A 16 0.98 -2.62 17.68
C PRO A 16 1.84 -3.04 18.88
N GLU A 17 1.36 -2.88 20.11
CA GLU A 17 2.13 -3.20 21.31
C GLU A 17 2.45 -4.70 21.45
N ASP A 18 1.66 -5.56 20.79
CA ASP A 18 1.87 -7.01 20.80
C ASP A 18 3.06 -7.43 19.91
N LEU A 19 3.64 -6.50 19.13
CA LEU A 19 4.83 -6.72 18.29
C LEU A 19 6.12 -6.82 19.10
N VAL A 20 6.12 -6.31 20.35
CA VAL A 20 7.29 -6.35 21.23
C VAL A 20 7.70 -7.79 21.51
N GLY A 21 8.96 -8.10 21.23
CA GLY A 21 9.58 -9.41 21.38
C GLY A 21 9.21 -10.42 20.28
N LYS A 22 8.58 -9.98 19.18
CA LYS A 22 8.15 -10.85 18.08
C LYS A 22 9.14 -10.88 16.92
N GLU A 23 9.09 -11.98 16.16
CA GLU A 23 9.80 -12.14 14.90
C GLU A 23 8.88 -11.80 13.73
N ILE A 24 9.25 -10.79 12.94
CA ILE A 24 8.45 -10.25 11.85
C ILE A 24 9.17 -10.46 10.53
N LEU A 25 8.56 -11.21 9.63
CA LEU A 25 9.02 -11.34 8.25
C LEU A 25 8.79 -10.02 7.50
N PHE A 26 9.84 -9.47 6.91
CA PHE A 26 9.88 -8.08 6.49
C PHE A 26 9.87 -7.90 4.96
N LEU A 27 8.73 -7.47 4.43
CA LEU A 27 8.53 -7.16 3.00
C LEU A 27 7.97 -5.73 2.81
N SER A 28 8.33 -4.80 3.70
CA SER A 28 7.89 -3.40 3.67
C SER A 28 9.07 -2.44 3.46
N PRO A 29 8.89 -1.23 2.94
CA PRO A 29 9.93 -0.21 2.97
C PRO A 29 10.32 0.17 4.41
N GLN A 30 11.62 0.21 4.72
CA GLN A 30 12.13 0.52 6.07
C GLN A 30 11.55 1.81 6.65
N ALA A 31 11.51 2.89 5.88
CA ALA A 31 10.99 4.17 6.35
C ALA A 31 9.51 4.10 6.77
N VAL A 32 8.69 3.30 6.08
CA VAL A 32 7.27 3.12 6.43
C VAL A 32 7.14 2.36 7.74
N TRP A 33 7.94 1.33 7.94
CA TRP A 33 7.98 0.57 9.18
C TRP A 33 8.47 1.41 10.37
N ASP A 34 9.55 2.17 10.18
CA ASP A 34 10.10 3.04 11.23
C ASP A 34 9.09 4.11 11.65
N LEU A 35 8.39 4.72 10.68
CA LEU A 35 7.29 5.66 10.95
C LEU A 35 6.16 5.01 11.75
N PHE A 36 5.77 3.79 11.38
CA PHE A 36 4.70 3.06 12.08
C PHE A 36 5.08 2.78 13.54
N LEU A 37 6.30 2.27 13.79
CA LEU A 37 6.79 2.01 15.13
C LEU A 37 6.90 3.30 15.95
N HIS A 38 7.40 4.38 15.35
CA HIS A 38 7.54 5.69 15.99
C HIS A 38 6.20 6.26 16.46
N ILE A 39 5.19 6.28 15.57
CA ILE A 39 3.83 6.75 15.89
C ILE A 39 3.20 5.93 17.02
N ASN A 40 3.52 4.64 17.09
CA ASN A 40 2.99 3.72 18.10
C ASN A 40 3.91 3.56 19.32
N HIS A 41 4.96 4.38 19.43
CA HIS A 41 5.91 4.39 20.55
C HIS A 41 6.58 3.03 20.84
N ILE A 42 6.90 2.29 19.78
CA ILE A 42 7.61 1.01 19.87
C ILE A 42 9.08 1.24 19.51
N ASP A 43 10.00 0.77 20.36
CA ASP A 43 11.43 0.78 20.04
C ASP A 43 11.70 -0.24 18.92
N PRO A 44 12.31 0.14 17.79
CA PRO A 44 12.68 -0.80 16.73
C PRO A 44 13.54 -1.97 17.22
N ASN A 45 14.30 -1.81 18.31
CA ASN A 45 15.10 -2.88 18.91
C ASN A 45 14.26 -3.91 19.69
N ASP A 46 13.02 -3.57 20.02
CA ASP A 46 12.09 -4.48 20.67
C ASP A 46 11.40 -5.42 19.67
N VAL A 47 11.65 -5.27 18.36
CA VAL A 47 11.08 -6.13 17.30
C VAL A 47 12.19 -6.80 16.51
N THR A 48 12.11 -8.11 16.31
CA THR A 48 13.09 -8.86 15.52
C THR A 48 12.67 -8.91 14.06
N ILE A 49 13.44 -8.28 13.19
CA ILE A 49 13.22 -8.33 11.74
C ILE A 49 13.87 -9.58 11.14
N VAL A 50 13.08 -10.34 10.40
CA VAL A 50 13.50 -11.52 9.63
C VAL A 50 13.43 -11.17 8.13
N THR A 51 14.58 -11.22 7.46
CA THR A 51 14.67 -11.01 6.01
C THR A 51 14.09 -12.22 5.28
N PRO A 52 13.32 -12.02 4.20
CA PRO A 52 12.83 -13.14 3.39
C PRO A 52 13.99 -13.95 2.79
N PRO A 53 13.79 -15.25 2.52
CA PRO A 53 14.73 -16.06 1.76
C PRO A 53 14.96 -15.47 0.35
N ASP A 54 16.03 -15.89 -0.32
CA ASP A 54 16.23 -15.55 -1.73
C ASP A 54 15.22 -16.32 -2.59
N GLY A 55 14.29 -15.63 -3.24
CA GLY A 55 13.24 -16.30 -4.03
C GLY A 55 12.15 -15.37 -4.58
N GLY A 56 11.17 -16.00 -5.22
CA GLY A 56 9.93 -15.34 -5.60
C GLY A 56 9.04 -15.10 -4.39
N LEU A 57 7.94 -14.38 -4.60
CA LEU A 57 7.01 -14.03 -3.52
C LEU A 57 6.47 -15.28 -2.80
N SER A 58 6.16 -16.35 -3.55
CA SER A 58 5.68 -17.61 -3.01
C SER A 58 6.62 -18.22 -1.98
N GLU A 59 7.93 -18.20 -2.22
CA GLU A 59 8.94 -18.70 -1.30
C GLU A 59 9.13 -17.74 -0.12
N ASN A 60 9.10 -16.44 -0.40
CA ASN A 60 9.39 -15.40 0.58
C ASN A 60 8.40 -15.40 1.74
N ILE A 61 7.13 -15.73 1.49
CA ILE A 61 6.07 -15.75 2.52
C ILE A 61 5.98 -17.07 3.31
N MET A 62 6.68 -18.13 2.88
CA MET A 62 6.58 -19.45 3.52
C MET A 62 6.97 -19.48 5.01
N PRO A 63 8.01 -18.77 5.49
CA PRO A 63 8.33 -18.71 6.92
C PRO A 63 7.14 -18.22 7.75
N PHE A 64 6.35 -17.29 7.22
CA PHE A 64 5.14 -16.80 7.87
C PHE A 64 4.00 -17.82 7.81
N ILE A 65 3.69 -18.36 6.63
CA ILE A 65 2.60 -19.36 6.46
C ILE A 65 2.82 -20.60 7.35
N THR A 66 4.08 -21.03 7.49
CA THR A 66 4.44 -22.21 8.31
C THR A 66 4.61 -21.90 9.79
N GLY A 67 4.44 -20.63 10.21
CA GLY A 67 4.56 -20.19 11.60
C GLY A 67 5.97 -20.17 12.16
N GLN A 68 7.00 -20.19 11.30
CA GLN A 68 8.41 -20.03 11.69
C GLN A 68 8.69 -18.63 12.22
N VAL A 69 7.95 -17.63 11.74
CA VAL A 69 7.91 -16.27 12.33
C VAL A 69 6.54 -16.00 12.94
N ASP A 70 6.39 -14.91 13.68
CA ASP A 70 5.14 -14.56 14.35
C ASP A 70 4.18 -13.77 13.47
N ALA A 71 4.71 -12.92 12.59
CA ALA A 71 3.92 -12.12 11.67
C ALA A 71 4.70 -11.75 10.39
N ILE A 72 4.01 -11.14 9.43
CA ILE A 72 4.58 -10.57 8.21
C ILE A 72 4.14 -9.12 8.08
N VAL A 73 5.02 -8.24 7.60
CA VAL A 73 4.71 -6.82 7.35
C VAL A 73 4.80 -6.46 5.86
N GLY A 74 3.77 -5.77 5.36
CA GLY A 74 3.63 -5.31 3.98
C GLY A 74 2.16 -5.20 3.55
N PRO A 75 1.83 -5.43 2.27
CA PRO A 75 0.45 -5.34 1.76
C PRO A 75 -0.48 -6.37 2.42
N VAL A 76 -1.50 -5.90 3.13
CA VAL A 76 -2.34 -6.74 4.02
C VAL A 76 -3.16 -7.75 3.23
N TYR A 77 -3.84 -7.32 2.17
CA TYR A 77 -4.69 -8.20 1.37
C TYR A 77 -3.86 -9.30 0.69
N GLU A 78 -2.72 -8.94 0.12
CA GLU A 78 -1.80 -9.88 -0.53
C GLU A 78 -1.31 -10.97 0.43
N PHE A 79 -0.99 -10.60 1.68
CA PHE A 79 -0.46 -11.55 2.67
C PHE A 79 -1.52 -12.31 3.46
N ALA A 80 -2.72 -11.75 3.63
CA ALA A 80 -3.85 -12.42 4.29
C ALA A 80 -4.50 -13.48 3.38
N LYS A 81 -4.53 -13.26 2.07
CA LYS A 81 -5.25 -14.11 1.13
C LYS A 81 -4.77 -15.57 1.10
N PRO A 82 -3.45 -15.88 1.05
CA PRO A 82 -2.98 -17.26 1.13
C PRO A 82 -3.44 -17.97 2.41
N LEU A 83 -3.57 -17.26 3.53
CA LEU A 83 -4.01 -17.85 4.80
C LEU A 83 -5.45 -18.33 4.72
N THR A 84 -6.34 -17.55 4.08
CA THR A 84 -7.72 -17.97 3.82
C THR A 84 -7.76 -19.24 2.95
N ALA A 85 -6.89 -19.36 1.95
CA ALA A 85 -6.80 -20.55 1.10
C ALA A 85 -6.33 -21.80 1.86
N PHE A 86 -5.53 -21.62 2.92
CA PHE A 86 -5.05 -22.69 3.81
C PHE A 86 -5.92 -22.90 5.07
N ASP A 87 -7.06 -22.23 5.18
CA ASP A 87 -7.93 -22.25 6.38
C ASP A 87 -7.19 -21.85 7.67
N LEU A 88 -6.25 -20.90 7.55
CA LEU A 88 -5.49 -20.35 8.65
C LEU A 88 -6.12 -19.04 9.14
N GLU A 89 -6.61 -19.05 10.38
CA GLU A 89 -7.10 -17.84 11.02
C GLU A 89 -5.95 -16.84 11.28
N HIS A 90 -6.24 -15.57 11.05
CA HIS A 90 -5.28 -14.48 11.18
C HIS A 90 -5.95 -13.22 11.72
N ASP A 91 -5.11 -12.34 12.25
CA ASP A 91 -5.45 -10.98 12.64
C ASP A 91 -4.61 -10.00 11.80
N THR A 92 -5.16 -8.79 11.59
CA THR A 92 -4.48 -7.74 10.83
C THR A 92 -4.37 -6.46 11.65
N ILE A 93 -3.23 -5.80 11.53
CA ILE A 93 -2.97 -4.46 12.05
C ILE A 93 -2.73 -3.58 10.83
N VAL A 94 -3.76 -2.87 10.37
CA VAL A 94 -3.63 -1.93 9.26
C VAL A 94 -3.01 -0.64 9.79
N PHE A 95 -1.92 -0.16 9.19
CA PHE A 95 -1.19 1.01 9.70
C PHE A 95 -2.05 2.27 9.81
N TYR A 96 -2.98 2.45 8.86
CA TYR A 96 -3.94 3.54 8.85
C TYR A 96 -4.80 3.59 10.13
N ASP A 97 -5.25 2.43 10.63
CA ASP A 97 -6.10 2.33 11.82
C ASP A 97 -5.35 2.66 13.11
N TYR A 98 -4.01 2.67 13.05
CA TYR A 98 -3.09 2.96 14.15
C TYR A 98 -2.27 4.24 13.91
N GLY A 99 -2.88 5.19 13.19
CA GLY A 99 -2.41 6.57 13.12
C GLY A 99 -1.38 6.87 12.04
N LEU A 100 -0.87 5.89 11.31
CA LEU A 100 0.01 6.13 10.16
C LEU A 100 -0.82 6.25 8.88
N GLN A 101 -1.14 7.49 8.50
CA GLN A 101 -1.81 7.81 7.26
C GLN A 101 -0.75 8.12 6.20
N ILE A 102 -0.70 7.31 5.15
CA ILE A 102 0.25 7.47 4.03
C ILE A 102 -0.44 7.14 2.71
N TYR A 103 0.13 7.64 1.63
CA TYR A 103 -0.14 7.12 0.28
C TYR A 103 0.87 6.01 -0.02
N PRO A 104 0.52 4.72 0.15
CA PRO A 104 1.48 3.62 -0.02
C PRO A 104 1.93 3.46 -1.47
N ASN A 105 1.13 3.96 -2.41
CA ASN A 105 1.45 4.03 -3.83
C ASN A 105 1.18 5.44 -4.34
N VAL A 106 2.16 6.01 -5.04
CA VAL A 106 2.04 7.32 -5.69
C VAL A 106 2.60 7.23 -7.10
N VAL A 107 2.05 8.02 -8.01
CA VAL A 107 2.69 8.29 -9.29
C VAL A 107 3.61 9.49 -9.12
N PHE A 108 4.86 9.35 -9.52
CA PHE A 108 5.86 10.39 -9.41
C PHE A 108 6.53 10.68 -10.75
N THR A 109 7.06 11.89 -10.86
CA THR A 109 7.94 12.32 -11.95
C THR A 109 8.89 13.37 -11.40
N THR A 110 9.84 13.86 -12.21
CA THR A 110 10.77 14.91 -11.77
C THR A 110 10.15 16.29 -11.95
N GLN A 111 10.53 17.24 -11.10
CA GLN A 111 10.16 18.65 -11.28
C GLN A 111 10.60 19.18 -12.66
N GLN A 112 11.80 18.81 -13.11
CA GLN A 112 12.28 19.17 -14.45
C GLN A 112 11.32 18.68 -15.55
N PHE A 113 10.78 17.47 -15.44
CA PHE A 113 9.86 16.95 -16.45
C PHE A 113 8.50 17.68 -16.43
N ILE A 114 8.03 18.07 -15.24
CA ILE A 114 6.85 18.92 -15.08
C ILE A 114 7.07 20.28 -15.76
N GLU A 115 8.22 20.91 -15.56
CA GLU A 115 8.55 22.23 -16.12
C GLU A 115 8.78 22.19 -17.63
N GLU A 116 9.50 21.17 -18.12
CA GLU A 116 9.85 21.06 -19.54
C GLU A 116 8.69 20.52 -20.39
N ARG A 117 7.89 19.58 -19.86
CA ARG A 117 6.86 18.82 -20.59
C ARG A 117 5.51 18.75 -19.84
N PRO A 118 4.94 19.87 -19.37
CA PRO A 118 3.70 19.87 -18.60
C PRO A 118 2.50 19.32 -19.39
N ASP A 119 2.51 19.49 -20.71
CA ASP A 119 1.49 18.94 -21.60
C ASP A 119 1.49 17.41 -21.58
N VAL A 120 2.67 16.78 -21.56
CA VAL A 120 2.80 15.33 -21.49
C VAL A 120 2.34 14.81 -20.13
N VAL A 121 2.70 15.50 -19.05
CA VAL A 121 2.24 15.17 -17.70
C VAL A 121 0.72 15.23 -17.62
N GLN A 122 0.10 16.31 -18.13
CA GLN A 122 -1.36 16.43 -18.15
C GLN A 122 -2.02 15.32 -18.97
N HIS A 123 -1.49 14.99 -20.15
CA HIS A 123 -2.04 13.89 -20.97
C HIS A 123 -1.94 12.54 -20.26
N PHE A 124 -0.82 12.27 -19.57
CA PHE A 124 -0.64 11.07 -18.77
C PHE A 124 -1.67 11.00 -17.64
N VAL A 125 -1.80 12.07 -16.84
CA VAL A 125 -2.78 12.14 -15.73
C VAL A 125 -4.20 11.92 -16.24
N ASN A 126 -4.58 12.56 -17.35
CA ASN A 126 -5.89 12.36 -17.97
C ASN A 126 -6.13 10.90 -18.38
N ALA A 127 -5.14 10.24 -18.98
CA ALA A 127 -5.27 8.85 -19.42
C ALA A 127 -5.35 7.89 -18.22
N MET A 128 -4.50 8.11 -17.21
CA MET A 128 -4.48 7.34 -15.97
C MET A 128 -5.83 7.42 -15.24
N LEU A 129 -6.37 8.63 -15.04
CA LEU A 129 -7.65 8.81 -14.34
C LEU A 129 -8.81 8.16 -15.10
N ARG A 130 -8.83 8.26 -16.43
CA ARG A 130 -9.83 7.52 -17.24
C ARG A 130 -9.73 6.01 -17.04
N GLY A 131 -8.51 5.47 -16.96
CA GLY A 131 -8.28 4.05 -16.67
C GLY A 131 -8.75 3.66 -15.27
N LEU A 132 -8.46 4.48 -14.26
CA LEU A 132 -8.89 4.23 -12.88
C LEU A 132 -10.42 4.30 -12.73
N HIS A 133 -11.07 5.32 -13.31
CA HIS A 133 -12.53 5.41 -13.32
C HIS A 133 -13.15 4.20 -14.04
N TYR A 134 -12.61 3.79 -15.20
CA TYR A 134 -13.07 2.57 -15.87
C TYR A 134 -12.92 1.33 -15.00
N ALA A 135 -11.78 1.18 -14.30
CA ALA A 135 -11.52 0.06 -13.41
C ALA A 135 -12.50 -0.01 -12.23
N VAL A 136 -12.85 1.14 -11.67
CA VAL A 136 -13.83 1.28 -10.59
C VAL A 136 -15.25 1.00 -11.09
N GLU A 137 -15.62 1.51 -12.26
CA GLU A 137 -16.97 1.34 -12.84
C GLU A 137 -17.19 -0.06 -13.43
N GLN A 138 -16.13 -0.69 -13.94
CA GLN A 138 -16.15 -1.98 -14.64
C GLN A 138 -15.13 -2.97 -14.04
N PRO A 139 -15.23 -3.31 -12.74
CA PRO A 139 -14.21 -4.11 -12.06
C PRO A 139 -14.06 -5.53 -12.65
N LYS A 140 -15.18 -6.16 -13.04
CA LYS A 140 -15.16 -7.49 -13.67
C LYS A 140 -14.48 -7.49 -15.04
N ALA A 141 -14.86 -6.54 -15.90
CA ALA A 141 -14.23 -6.42 -17.21
C ALA A 141 -12.74 -6.09 -17.09
N THR A 142 -12.36 -5.35 -16.04
CA THR A 142 -10.95 -5.04 -15.74
C THR A 142 -10.19 -6.28 -15.27
N ALA A 143 -10.77 -7.09 -14.39
CA ALA A 143 -10.21 -8.37 -13.96
C ALA A 143 -10.04 -9.33 -15.15
N GLU A 144 -11.07 -9.50 -15.98
CA GLU A 144 -11.01 -10.31 -17.20
C GLU A 144 -9.89 -9.84 -18.15
N TRP A 145 -9.84 -8.53 -18.41
CA TRP A 145 -8.81 -7.94 -19.26
C TRP A 145 -7.41 -8.17 -18.69
N PHE A 146 -7.21 -8.03 -17.38
CA PHE A 146 -5.93 -8.26 -16.74
C PHE A 146 -5.46 -9.71 -16.92
N VAL A 147 -6.31 -10.69 -16.62
CA VAL A 147 -5.96 -12.12 -16.76
C VAL A 147 -5.66 -12.47 -18.22
N GLU A 148 -6.40 -11.92 -19.19
CA GLU A 148 -6.15 -12.17 -20.62
C GLU A 148 -4.77 -11.69 -21.09
N HIS A 149 -4.24 -10.62 -20.49
CA HIS A 149 -3.04 -9.94 -20.97
C HIS A 149 -1.78 -10.24 -20.16
N TYR A 150 -1.91 -10.53 -18.86
CA TYR A 150 -0.76 -10.65 -17.95
C TYR A 150 -0.61 -12.04 -17.35
N ASP A 151 -1.67 -12.84 -17.29
CA ASP A 151 -1.55 -14.24 -16.93
C ASP A 151 -1.38 -15.08 -18.18
N GLU A 152 -0.43 -16.01 -18.16
CA GLU A 152 -0.12 -16.87 -19.32
C GLU A 152 -1.33 -17.78 -19.68
N PHE A 153 -2.28 -17.95 -18.74
CA PHE A 153 -3.50 -18.73 -18.91
C PHE A 153 -4.71 -18.08 -18.20
N LEU A 154 -5.82 -17.94 -18.93
CA LEU A 154 -7.15 -17.61 -18.40
C LEU A 154 -7.74 -18.81 -17.63
N LEU A 155 -7.20 -19.08 -16.44
CA LEU A 155 -7.73 -20.09 -15.54
C LEU A 155 -8.88 -19.50 -14.70
N PRO A 156 -10.00 -20.22 -14.51
CA PRO A 156 -11.12 -19.75 -13.69
C PRO A 156 -10.70 -19.27 -12.29
N GLU A 157 -9.69 -19.92 -11.71
CA GLU A 157 -9.14 -19.59 -10.40
C GLU A 157 -8.43 -18.23 -10.41
N MET A 158 -7.74 -17.88 -11.50
CA MET A 158 -7.08 -16.58 -11.66
C MET A 158 -8.09 -15.46 -11.87
N LEU A 159 -9.15 -15.72 -12.63
CA LEU A 159 -10.25 -14.76 -12.79
C LEU A 159 -10.97 -14.50 -11.46
N ALA A 160 -11.32 -15.57 -10.73
CA ALA A 160 -11.92 -15.44 -9.41
C ALA A 160 -10.98 -14.66 -8.45
N PHE A 161 -9.67 -14.92 -8.53
CA PHE A 161 -8.66 -14.19 -7.77
C PHE A 161 -8.68 -12.69 -8.08
N GLN A 162 -8.71 -12.31 -9.37
CA GLN A 162 -8.71 -10.90 -9.77
C GLN A 162 -10.03 -10.21 -9.42
N ASP A 163 -11.17 -10.91 -9.57
CA ASP A 163 -12.49 -10.40 -9.17
C ASP A 163 -12.54 -10.06 -7.68
N GLU A 164 -12.06 -10.96 -6.81
CA GLU A 164 -11.97 -10.71 -5.37
C GLU A 164 -11.02 -9.55 -5.05
N THR A 165 -9.91 -9.45 -5.78
CA THR A 165 -8.92 -8.39 -5.60
C THR A 165 -9.52 -7.03 -5.98
N MET A 166 -10.21 -6.94 -7.10
CA MET A 166 -10.93 -5.73 -7.52
C MET A 166 -12.00 -5.35 -6.50
N ALA A 167 -12.78 -6.31 -5.98
CA ALA A 167 -13.78 -6.05 -4.95
C ALA A 167 -13.18 -5.48 -3.65
N ALA A 168 -11.96 -5.90 -3.29
CA ALA A 168 -11.26 -5.38 -2.13
C ALA A 168 -10.59 -4.01 -2.37
N ILE A 169 -10.07 -3.76 -3.58
CA ILE A 169 -9.28 -2.56 -3.89
C ILE A 169 -10.16 -1.38 -4.33
N VAL A 170 -11.26 -1.60 -5.05
CA VAL A 170 -12.11 -0.53 -5.57
C VAL A 170 -12.55 0.47 -4.48
N PRO A 171 -13.02 0.04 -3.29
CA PRO A 171 -13.39 0.95 -2.20
C PRO A 171 -12.20 1.74 -1.60
N LEU A 172 -10.96 1.34 -1.90
CA LEU A 172 -9.74 2.04 -1.47
C LEU A 172 -9.27 3.06 -2.52
N ILE A 173 -9.73 2.93 -3.78
CA ILE A 173 -9.44 3.87 -4.87
C ILE A 173 -10.53 4.95 -4.92
N ASP A 174 -11.79 4.53 -4.91
CA ASP A 174 -12.95 5.42 -4.85
C ASP A 174 -13.59 5.29 -3.47
N ILE A 175 -13.19 6.21 -2.59
CA ILE A 175 -13.67 6.26 -1.20
C ILE A 175 -15.02 7.00 -1.07
N GLY A 176 -15.55 7.55 -2.16
CA GLY A 176 -16.84 8.26 -2.20
C GLY A 176 -16.89 9.62 -1.50
N THR A 177 -15.84 10.03 -0.79
CA THR A 177 -15.72 11.34 -0.11
C THR A 177 -14.73 12.30 -0.76
N SER A 178 -13.93 11.81 -1.71
CA SER A 178 -12.97 12.60 -2.48
C SER A 178 -12.86 12.05 -3.91
N GLU A 179 -12.38 12.89 -4.82
CA GLU A 179 -12.04 12.44 -6.17
C GLU A 179 -10.87 11.46 -6.20
N ILE A 180 -10.87 10.55 -7.18
CA ILE A 180 -9.80 9.55 -7.36
C ILE A 180 -8.44 10.25 -7.55
N GLY A 181 -7.44 9.83 -6.77
CA GLY A 181 -6.08 10.35 -6.84
C GLY A 181 -5.88 11.70 -6.13
N MET A 182 -6.92 12.26 -5.49
CA MET A 182 -6.78 13.44 -4.66
C MET A 182 -5.90 13.14 -3.44
N MET A 183 -5.13 14.14 -3.00
CA MET A 183 -4.25 14.03 -1.85
C MET A 183 -4.52 15.16 -0.85
N GLU A 184 -4.28 14.88 0.42
CA GLU A 184 -4.52 15.79 1.53
C GLU A 184 -3.18 16.31 2.08
N ALA A 185 -3.12 17.61 2.34
CA ALA A 185 -1.91 18.25 2.88
C ALA A 185 -1.52 17.68 4.25
N ASP A 186 -2.51 17.36 5.08
CA ASP A 186 -2.29 16.86 6.45
C ASP A 186 -1.61 15.48 6.44
N VAL A 187 -1.90 14.64 5.45
CA VAL A 187 -1.23 13.34 5.26
C VAL A 187 0.26 13.56 4.94
N TRP A 188 0.57 14.46 4.02
CA TRP A 188 1.96 14.81 3.68
C TRP A 188 2.70 15.47 4.85
N GLN A 189 2.02 16.29 5.64
CA GLN A 189 2.56 16.92 6.84
C GLN A 189 2.93 15.87 7.90
N GLN A 190 2.05 14.90 8.19
CA GLN A 190 2.31 13.83 9.15
C GLN A 190 3.56 13.01 8.75
N VAL A 191 3.65 12.62 7.48
CA VAL A 191 4.79 11.86 6.96
C VAL A 191 6.08 12.66 7.11
N HIS A 192 6.06 13.94 6.70
CA HIS A 192 7.21 14.82 6.83
C HIS A 192 7.68 14.95 8.28
N GLU A 193 6.78 15.24 9.23
CA GLU A 193 7.12 15.38 10.65
C GLU A 193 7.75 14.11 11.21
N GLY A 194 7.14 12.94 10.96
CA GLY A 194 7.69 11.67 11.41
C GLY A 194 9.07 11.38 10.80
N MET A 195 9.28 11.68 9.50
CA MET A 195 10.57 11.47 8.86
C MET A 195 11.66 12.43 9.39
N VAL A 196 11.30 13.67 9.72
CA VAL A 196 12.23 14.63 10.35
C VAL A 196 12.59 14.19 11.76
N GLU A 197 11.63 13.75 12.57
CA GLU A 197 11.86 13.25 13.92
C GLU A 197 12.75 12.00 13.95
N LEU A 198 12.59 11.13 12.96
CA LEU A 198 13.45 9.97 12.75
C LEU A 198 14.82 10.30 12.13
N GLY A 199 15.05 11.57 11.73
CA GLY A 199 16.29 12.00 11.06
C GLY A 199 16.45 11.44 9.64
N LEU A 200 15.36 10.96 9.02
CA LEU A 200 15.32 10.44 7.65
C LEU A 200 15.13 11.55 6.60
N LEU A 201 14.69 12.73 7.02
CA LEU A 201 14.47 13.89 6.16
C LEU A 201 15.06 15.17 6.78
N ASP A 202 15.60 16.05 5.95
CA ASP A 202 16.05 17.38 6.38
C ASP A 202 14.83 18.28 6.61
N ILE A 203 14.75 18.91 7.79
CA ILE A 203 13.68 19.81 8.22
C ILE A 203 13.45 21.01 7.29
N SER A 204 14.43 21.34 6.44
CA SER A 204 14.32 22.41 5.44
C SER A 204 13.48 22.02 4.22
N THR A 205 13.15 20.74 4.04
CA THR A 205 12.30 20.26 2.94
C THR A 205 10.85 20.60 3.25
N ALA A 206 10.16 21.41 2.44
CA ALA A 206 8.74 21.67 2.71
C ALA A 206 7.87 20.47 2.29
N PRO A 207 6.89 20.03 3.10
CA PRO A 207 6.00 18.92 2.74
C PRO A 207 5.19 19.20 1.46
N GLY A 208 4.87 20.47 1.20
CA GLY A 208 4.21 20.91 -0.03
C GLY A 208 5.05 20.75 -1.30
N ASP A 209 6.36 20.58 -1.19
CA ASP A 209 7.24 20.35 -2.34
C ASP A 209 7.18 18.89 -2.82
N ALA A 210 6.64 17.97 -2.01
CA ALA A 210 6.58 16.54 -2.31
C ALA A 210 5.49 16.16 -3.32
N TYR A 211 4.49 17.03 -3.55
CA TYR A 211 3.35 16.72 -4.41
C TYR A 211 2.78 17.96 -5.10
N THR A 212 2.02 17.74 -6.17
CA THR A 212 1.19 18.78 -6.80
C THR A 212 -0.16 18.20 -7.20
N LEU A 213 -1.22 19.00 -7.03
CA LEU A 213 -2.58 18.68 -7.48
C LEU A 213 -2.97 19.45 -8.74
N GLU A 214 -2.05 20.22 -9.34
CA GLU A 214 -2.36 21.07 -10.50
C GLU A 214 -3.01 20.28 -11.65
N PHE A 215 -2.39 19.17 -12.04
CA PHE A 215 -2.84 18.34 -13.16
C PHE A 215 -4.15 17.61 -12.85
N LEU A 216 -4.34 17.18 -11.60
CA LEU A 216 -5.54 16.53 -11.13
C LEU A 216 -6.72 17.51 -11.10
N ASN A 217 -6.52 18.69 -10.53
CA ASN A 217 -7.50 19.77 -10.51
C ASN A 217 -7.88 20.24 -11.91
N ALA A 218 -6.93 20.26 -12.86
CA ALA A 218 -7.22 20.57 -14.25
C ALA A 218 -8.11 19.51 -14.92
N TYR A 219 -7.90 18.22 -14.61
CA TYR A 219 -8.76 17.13 -15.08
C TYR A 219 -10.18 17.28 -14.56
N TYR A 220 -10.37 17.41 -13.24
CA TYR A 220 -11.71 17.48 -12.64
C TYR A 220 -12.47 18.77 -12.95
N ARG A 221 -11.77 19.86 -13.28
CA ARG A 221 -12.43 21.10 -13.76
C ARG A 221 -13.22 20.88 -15.05
N VAL A 222 -12.80 19.93 -15.90
CA VAL A 222 -13.45 19.64 -17.20
C VAL A 222 -14.17 18.29 -17.22
N ASN A 223 -14.04 17.48 -16.16
CA ASN A 223 -14.75 16.22 -15.94
C ASN A 223 -15.28 16.20 -14.48
N PRO A 224 -16.33 16.98 -14.16
CA PRO A 224 -16.89 17.05 -12.82
C PRO A 224 -17.77 15.85 -12.47
#